data_AF-A0A3D3AIQ3-F1
#
_entry.id   AF-A0A3D3AIQ3-F1
#
_cell.length_a   1.000
_cell.length_b   1.000
_cell.length_c   1.000
_cell.angle_alpha   90.00
_cell.angle_beta   90.00
_cell.angle_gamma   90.00
#
_symmetry.space_group_name_H-M   'P 1'
#
loop_
_entity.id
_entity.type
_entity.pdbx_description
1 polymer ?
#
loop_
_entity_poly.entity_id
_entity_poly.type
_entity_poly.pdbx_seq_one_letter_code
_entity_poly.pdbx_strand_id
1 'polypeptide(L)'
;MKNICPFFTVFDLETNGLYDDNIRDLRGQADYPEHFKDDIEAFYEFSKDSVFFSAHNIAFDSSFISFLEKKKKFFCTMRENTEIKNGKFPKLMEAADYYGIKVEEFNLHDSRYDAFLCMAVIKAMANEKNKKLLRLLK
;
A
#
# COMPACT_ATOMS: atom_id res chain seq x y z
N MET A 1 23.40 -0.44 -21.58
CA MET A 1 23.13 -1.51 -20.59
C MET A 1 22.57 -0.83 -19.36
N LYS A 2 21.30 -1.06 -19.01
CA LYS A 2 20.71 -0.51 -17.78
C LYS A 2 21.35 -1.24 -16.61
N ASN A 3 22.04 -0.52 -15.73
CA ASN A 3 22.61 -1.11 -14.54
C ASN A 3 21.47 -1.62 -13.66
N ILE A 4 21.56 -2.87 -13.24
CA ILE A 4 20.58 -3.52 -12.37
C ILE A 4 20.93 -3.10 -10.95
N CYS A 5 20.00 -2.42 -10.27
CA CYS A 5 20.13 -2.11 -8.85
C CYS A 5 20.20 -3.43 -8.06
N PRO A 6 21.24 -3.67 -7.24
CA PRO A 6 21.43 -4.97 -6.57
C PRO A 6 20.38 -5.28 -5.49
N PHE A 7 19.43 -4.37 -5.24
CA PHE A 7 18.41 -4.49 -4.20
C PHE A 7 17.05 -4.99 -4.70
N PHE A 8 16.78 -4.98 -6.02
CA PHE A 8 15.48 -5.33 -6.57
C PHE A 8 15.55 -6.61 -7.40
N THR A 9 14.54 -7.47 -7.27
CA THR A 9 14.42 -8.64 -8.15
C THR A 9 14.02 -8.18 -9.55
N VAL A 10 14.32 -8.99 -10.58
CA VAL A 10 13.86 -8.69 -11.97
C VAL A 10 12.35 -8.42 -12.02
N PHE A 11 11.59 -9.11 -11.16
CA PHE A 11 10.15 -8.91 -11.00
C PHE A 11 9.78 -7.51 -10.46
N ASP A 12 10.50 -6.97 -9.49
CA ASP A 12 10.26 -5.61 -8.95
C ASP A 12 10.59 -4.53 -9.98
N LEU A 13 11.60 -4.76 -10.82
CA LEU A 13 11.98 -3.85 -11.90
C LEU A 13 10.89 -3.76 -12.97
N GLU A 14 10.35 -4.90 -13.38
CA GLU A 14 9.32 -4.97 -14.44
C GLU A 14 7.94 -4.53 -13.95
N THR A 15 7.60 -4.84 -12.71
CA THR A 15 6.26 -4.55 -12.16
C THR A 15 6.16 -3.12 -11.64
N ASN A 16 7.20 -2.62 -10.96
CA ASN A 16 7.17 -1.32 -10.28
C ASN A 16 8.05 -0.26 -10.96
N GLY A 17 8.75 -0.60 -12.05
CA GLY A 17 9.57 0.35 -12.81
C GLY A 17 10.78 0.91 -12.05
N LEU A 18 11.26 0.19 -11.03
CA LEU A 18 12.30 0.62 -10.06
C LEU A 18 13.73 0.56 -10.63
N TYR A 19 13.93 1.06 -11.85
CA TYR A 19 15.28 1.22 -12.44
C TYR A 19 16.00 2.42 -11.81
N ASP A 20 17.32 2.31 -11.62
CA ASP A 20 18.13 3.38 -11.00
C ASP A 20 17.93 4.75 -11.65
N ASP A 21 17.91 4.80 -12.98
CA ASP A 21 17.72 6.05 -13.73
C ASP A 21 16.31 6.64 -13.47
N ASN A 22 15.27 5.80 -13.47
CA ASN A 22 13.91 6.24 -13.16
C ASN A 22 13.80 6.77 -11.73
N ILE A 23 14.41 6.08 -10.76
CA ILE A 23 14.41 6.50 -9.35
C ILE A 23 15.11 7.84 -9.20
N ARG A 24 16.27 8.03 -9.85
CA ARG A 24 17.00 9.31 -9.83
C ARG A 24 16.20 10.44 -10.47
N ASP A 25 15.58 10.18 -11.62
CA ASP A 25 14.77 11.18 -12.33
C ASP A 25 13.53 11.60 -11.51
N LEU A 26 12.82 10.62 -10.93
CA LEU A 26 11.65 10.88 -10.07
C LEU A 26 12.05 11.61 -8.78
N ARG A 27 13.20 11.29 -8.22
CA ARG A 27 13.73 11.90 -6.99
C ARG A 27 14.17 13.35 -7.23
N GLY A 28 14.78 13.65 -8.37
CA GLY A 28 15.26 15.00 -8.68
C GLY A 28 16.18 15.56 -7.59
N GLN A 29 15.80 16.72 -7.03
CA GLN A 29 16.55 17.42 -5.95
C GLN A 29 15.89 17.25 -4.57
N ALA A 30 15.20 16.13 -4.34
CA ALA A 30 14.50 15.89 -3.10
C ALA A 30 15.41 15.89 -1.86
N ASP A 31 14.87 16.35 -0.74
CA ASP A 31 15.51 16.49 0.56
C ASP A 31 15.25 15.32 1.53
N TYR A 32 14.33 14.41 1.19
CA TYR A 32 14.09 13.17 1.95
C TYR A 32 15.19 12.12 1.71
N PRO A 33 15.42 11.14 2.59
CA PRO A 33 16.50 10.15 2.45
C PRO A 33 16.46 9.34 1.14
N GLU A 34 17.61 8.87 0.66
CA GLU A 34 17.70 8.08 -0.59
C GLU A 34 17.14 6.66 -0.43
N HIS A 35 17.23 6.09 0.77
CA HIS A 35 16.75 4.74 1.05
C HIS A 35 15.68 4.74 2.14
N PHE A 36 14.67 3.89 1.96
CA PHE A 36 13.55 3.77 2.91
C PHE A 36 13.99 3.42 4.34
N LYS A 37 15.02 2.59 4.50
CA LYS A 37 15.57 2.22 5.82
C LYS A 37 16.06 3.43 6.62
N ASP A 38 16.48 4.50 5.92
CA ASP A 38 16.98 5.74 6.51
C ASP A 38 15.83 6.74 6.76
N ASP A 39 14.62 6.46 6.26
CA ASP A 39 13.40 7.27 6.40
C ASP A 39 12.40 6.70 7.44
N ILE A 40 12.71 5.55 8.06
CA ILE A 40 11.84 4.87 9.03
C ILE A 40 11.47 5.77 10.21
N GLU A 41 12.40 6.60 10.71
CA GLU A 41 12.14 7.51 11.83
C GLU A 41 11.20 8.65 11.43
N ALA A 42 11.37 9.23 10.24
CA ALA A 42 10.47 10.26 9.73
C ALA A 42 9.06 9.69 9.51
N PHE A 43 8.96 8.47 8.99
CA PHE A 43 7.69 7.77 8.85
C PHE A 43 7.03 7.45 10.20
N TYR A 44 7.82 7.07 11.21
CA TYR A 44 7.33 6.91 12.58
C TYR A 44 6.75 8.23 13.09
N GLU A 45 7.49 9.34 13.01
CA GLU A 45 7.04 10.64 13.49
C GLU A 45 5.78 11.13 12.77
N PHE A 46 5.69 10.92 11.45
CA PHE A 46 4.49 11.23 10.67
C PHE A 46 3.26 10.42 11.11
N SER A 47 3.46 9.16 11.52
CA SER A 47 2.37 8.21 11.77
C SER A 47 2.13 7.88 13.25
N LYS A 48 2.91 8.44 14.17
CA LYS A 48 2.91 8.06 15.60
C LYS A 48 1.55 8.26 16.27
N ASP A 49 0.80 9.28 15.88
CA ASP A 49 -0.51 9.61 16.44
C ASP A 49 -1.67 8.86 15.73
N SER A 50 -1.37 8.16 14.64
CA SER A 50 -2.34 7.31 13.96
C SER A 50 -2.78 6.16 14.85
N VAL A 51 -4.09 6.11 15.09
CA VAL A 51 -4.75 5.05 15.87
C VAL A 51 -5.13 3.84 15.03
N PHE A 52 -5.04 3.96 13.70
CA PHE A 52 -5.51 2.96 12.74
C PHE A 52 -4.63 3.00 11.48
N PHE A 53 -4.23 1.81 11.01
CA PHE A 53 -3.50 1.64 9.76
C PHE A 53 -4.27 0.66 8.87
N SER A 54 -4.30 0.95 7.57
CA SER A 54 -4.92 0.06 6.60
C SER A 54 -4.13 0.00 5.32
N ALA A 55 -4.10 -1.18 4.71
CA ALA A 55 -3.44 -1.45 3.44
C ALA A 55 -4.07 -2.68 2.77
N HIS A 56 -3.80 -2.82 1.48
CA HIS A 56 -4.18 -4.00 0.72
C HIS A 56 -2.99 -4.98 0.73
N ASN A 57 -3.08 -6.01 1.58
CA ASN A 57 -1.98 -6.92 1.95
C ASN A 57 -0.98 -6.37 3.00
N ILE A 58 -1.51 -5.76 4.07
CA ILE A 58 -0.71 -5.10 5.12
C ILE A 58 0.41 -5.94 5.77
N ALA A 59 0.31 -7.28 5.70
CA ALA A 59 1.36 -8.16 6.23
C ALA A 59 2.68 -7.94 5.48
N PHE A 60 2.60 -7.70 4.16
CA PHE A 60 3.75 -7.39 3.32
C PHE A 60 4.38 -6.06 3.76
N ASP A 61 3.61 -4.96 3.80
CA ASP A 61 4.11 -3.64 4.22
C ASP A 61 4.73 -3.68 5.61
N SER A 62 4.07 -4.38 6.55
CA SER A 62 4.53 -4.46 7.94
C SER A 62 5.87 -5.18 8.09
N SER A 63 6.24 -6.06 7.16
CA SER A 63 7.54 -6.74 7.19
C SER A 63 8.72 -5.79 6.97
N PHE A 64 8.49 -4.61 6.40
CA PHE A 64 9.51 -3.57 6.20
C PHE A 64 9.54 -2.53 7.32
N ILE A 65 8.54 -2.52 8.21
CA ILE A 65 8.31 -1.44 9.16
C ILE A 65 8.16 -2.00 10.58
N SER A 66 9.29 -2.20 11.24
CA SER A 66 9.39 -2.90 12.53
C SER A 66 8.53 -2.29 13.65
N PHE A 67 8.31 -0.97 13.67
CA PHE A 67 7.48 -0.34 14.71
C PHE A 67 5.98 -0.63 14.54
N LEU A 68 5.52 -1.02 13.34
CA LEU A 68 4.12 -1.35 13.10
C LEU A 68 3.69 -2.60 13.89
N GLU A 69 4.59 -3.55 14.17
CA GLU A 69 4.30 -4.72 15.01
C GLU A 69 3.76 -4.35 16.41
N LYS A 70 4.12 -3.15 16.91
CA LYS A 70 3.68 -2.65 18.22
C LYS A 70 2.32 -1.96 18.18
N LYS A 71 1.78 -1.63 16.99
CA LYS A 71 0.49 -0.97 16.80
C LYS A 71 -0.63 -2.03 16.70
N LYS A 72 -1.75 -1.82 17.41
CA LYS A 72 -2.77 -2.87 17.63
C LYS A 72 -3.94 -2.87 16.62
N LYS A 73 -4.13 -1.81 15.83
CA LYS A 73 -5.29 -1.67 14.95
C LYS A 73 -4.87 -1.62 13.47
N PHE A 74 -4.85 -2.79 12.85
CA PHE A 74 -4.66 -2.96 11.41
C PHE A 74 -5.93 -3.42 10.72
N PHE A 75 -6.15 -2.93 9.50
CA PHE A 75 -7.22 -3.38 8.63
C PHE A 75 -6.67 -3.74 7.25
N CYS A 76 -6.77 -5.01 6.89
CA CYS A 76 -6.26 -5.50 5.61
C CYS A 76 -7.42 -5.69 4.63
N THR A 77 -7.60 -4.76 3.69
CA THR A 77 -8.69 -4.83 2.71
C THR A 77 -8.66 -6.14 1.92
N MET A 78 -7.49 -6.70 1.64
CA MET A 78 -7.35 -8.00 0.96
C MET A 78 -8.00 -9.14 1.75
N ARG A 79 -7.79 -9.19 3.08
CA ARG A 79 -8.33 -10.26 3.93
C ARG A 79 -9.82 -10.09 4.21
N GLU A 80 -10.29 -8.86 4.31
CA GLU A 80 -11.70 -8.58 4.60
C GLU A 80 -12.61 -8.74 3.37
N ASN A 81 -12.03 -8.88 2.18
CA ASN A 81 -12.76 -8.97 0.91
C ASN A 81 -12.63 -10.36 0.25
N THR A 82 -12.27 -11.41 0.99
CA THR A 82 -12.11 -12.76 0.44
C THR A 82 -13.38 -13.31 -0.18
N GLU A 83 -14.55 -12.89 0.30
CA GLU A 83 -15.85 -13.30 -0.23
C GLU A 83 -16.06 -12.84 -1.69
N ILE A 84 -15.46 -11.72 -2.11
CA ILE A 84 -15.49 -11.24 -3.49
C ILE A 84 -14.88 -12.28 -4.46
N LYS A 85 -13.96 -13.11 -3.95
CA LYS A 85 -13.23 -14.10 -4.75
C LYS A 85 -13.34 -15.51 -4.17
N ASN A 86 -14.53 -15.91 -3.71
CA ASN A 86 -14.83 -17.27 -3.23
C ASN A 86 -13.80 -17.78 -2.20
N GLY A 87 -13.49 -16.95 -1.20
CA GLY A 87 -12.54 -17.27 -0.13
C GLY A 87 -11.06 -17.05 -0.51
N LYS A 88 -10.74 -16.65 -1.74
CA LYS A 88 -9.38 -16.28 -2.15
C LYS A 88 -9.12 -14.80 -1.89
N PHE A 89 -7.85 -14.43 -1.77
CA PHE A 89 -7.46 -13.03 -1.68
C PHE A 89 -7.67 -12.32 -3.03
N PRO A 90 -8.53 -11.29 -3.11
CA PRO A 90 -8.66 -10.48 -4.30
C PRO A 90 -7.43 -9.61 -4.48
N LYS A 91 -7.11 -9.25 -5.72
CA LYS A 91 -6.22 -8.12 -6.04
C LYS A 91 -6.92 -6.81 -5.67
N LEU A 92 -6.15 -5.73 -5.53
CA LEU A 92 -6.72 -4.41 -5.25
C LEU A 92 -7.73 -3.98 -6.31
N MET A 93 -7.44 -4.23 -7.59
CA MET A 93 -8.37 -3.95 -8.69
C MET A 93 -9.66 -4.76 -8.62
N GLU A 94 -9.58 -6.04 -8.26
CA GLU A 94 -10.77 -6.90 -8.15
C GLU A 94 -11.70 -6.41 -7.02
N ALA A 95 -11.11 -5.93 -5.91
CA ALA A 95 -11.86 -5.29 -4.85
C ALA A 95 -12.45 -3.93 -5.31
N ALA A 96 -11.69 -3.12 -6.04
CA ALA A 96 -12.16 -1.84 -6.57
C ALA A 96 -13.33 -2.01 -7.54
N ASP A 97 -13.23 -2.98 -8.47
CA ASP A 97 -14.26 -3.33 -9.44
C ASP A 97 -15.57 -3.75 -8.76
N TYR A 98 -15.48 -4.62 -7.74
CA TYR A 98 -16.63 -5.02 -6.93
C TYR A 98 -17.37 -3.82 -6.31
N TYR A 99 -16.62 -2.82 -5.83
CA TYR A 99 -17.19 -1.60 -5.24
C TYR A 99 -17.57 -0.53 -6.27
N GLY A 100 -17.47 -0.81 -7.58
CA GLY A 100 -17.79 0.14 -8.65
C GLY A 100 -16.82 1.34 -8.71
N ILE A 101 -15.60 1.17 -8.20
CA ILE A 101 -14.57 2.21 -8.20
C ILE A 101 -13.82 2.15 -9.53
N LYS A 102 -13.83 3.25 -10.29
CA LYS A 102 -13.10 3.33 -11.56
C LYS A 102 -11.59 3.23 -11.31
N VAL A 103 -10.96 2.24 -11.94
CA VAL A 103 -9.50 2.07 -11.96
C VAL A 103 -8.94 2.65 -13.25
N GLU A 104 -7.85 3.41 -13.12
CA GLU A 104 -7.05 3.91 -14.23
C GLU A 104 -5.82 3.02 -14.34
N GLU A 105 -5.89 1.99 -15.18
CA GLU A 105 -4.88 0.92 -15.23
C GLU A 105 -3.46 1.43 -15.49
N PHE A 106 -3.32 2.54 -16.21
CA PHE A 106 -2.02 3.17 -16.47
C PHE A 106 -1.31 3.69 -15.21
N ASN A 107 -2.07 3.98 -14.14
CA ASN A 107 -1.54 4.48 -12.88
C ASN A 107 -1.27 3.37 -11.86
N LEU A 108 -1.56 2.11 -12.18
CA LEU A 108 -1.28 0.99 -11.28
C LEU A 108 0.22 0.82 -11.07
N HIS A 109 0.58 0.28 -9.90
CA HIS A 109 1.96 0.11 -9.47
C HIS A 109 2.70 1.43 -9.16
N ASP A 110 1.99 2.56 -9.22
CA ASP A 110 2.36 3.76 -8.49
C ASP A 110 1.87 3.65 -7.04
N SER A 111 2.80 3.73 -6.09
CA SER A 111 2.51 3.51 -4.67
C SER A 111 1.48 4.47 -4.10
N ARG A 112 1.45 5.72 -4.59
CA ARG A 112 0.49 6.74 -4.15
C ARG A 112 -0.89 6.47 -4.73
N TYR A 113 -0.97 6.11 -6.00
CA TYR A 113 -2.22 5.71 -6.64
C TYR A 113 -2.84 4.48 -5.96
N ASP A 114 -2.03 3.45 -5.71
CA ASP A 114 -2.47 2.23 -5.02
C ASP A 114 -2.99 2.54 -3.60
N ALA A 115 -2.32 3.44 -2.86
CA ALA A 115 -2.80 3.90 -1.56
C ALA A 115 -4.15 4.65 -1.66
N PHE A 116 -4.33 5.50 -2.67
CA PHE A 116 -5.61 6.19 -2.90
C PHE A 116 -6.73 5.21 -3.28
N LEU A 117 -6.44 4.23 -4.13
CA LEU A 117 -7.41 3.21 -4.52
C LEU A 117 -7.80 2.33 -3.32
N CYS A 118 -6.83 1.96 -2.48
CA CYS A 118 -7.08 1.28 -1.21
C CYS A 118 -7.99 2.12 -0.28
N MET A 119 -7.73 3.42 -0.15
CA MET A 119 -8.59 4.34 0.61
C MET A 119 -10.02 4.39 0.03
N ALA A 120 -10.18 4.39 -1.30
CA ALA A 120 -11.49 4.37 -1.93
C ALA A 120 -12.26 3.09 -1.59
N VAL A 121 -11.59 1.92 -1.62
CA VAL A 121 -12.16 0.65 -1.18
C VAL A 121 -12.60 0.71 0.30
N ILE A 122 -11.76 1.24 1.19
CA ILE A 122 -12.11 1.39 2.62
C ILE A 122 -13.36 2.26 2.79
N LYS A 123 -13.46 3.36 2.06
CA LYS A 123 -14.64 4.24 2.09
C LYS A 123 -15.90 3.51 1.62
N ALA A 124 -15.82 2.73 0.55
CA ALA A 124 -16.94 1.92 0.07
C ALA A 124 -17.38 0.88 1.12
N MET A 125 -16.42 0.17 1.73
CA MET A 125 -16.68 -0.77 2.83
C MET A 125 -17.36 -0.10 4.03
N ALA A 126 -16.97 1.13 4.35
CA ALA A 126 -17.60 1.90 5.43
C ALA A 126 -19.06 2.28 5.08
N ASN A 127 -19.32 2.65 3.82
CA ASN A 127 -20.67 2.96 3.33
C ASN A 127 -21.59 1.75 3.37
N GLU A 128 -21.07 0.55 3.09
CA GLU A 128 -21.79 -0.72 3.25
C GLU A 128 -21.94 -1.18 4.71
N LYS A 129 -21.51 -0.36 5.66
CA LYS A 129 -21.57 -0.64 7.10
C LYS A 129 -20.81 -1.91 7.51
N ASN A 130 -19.63 -2.15 6.91
CA ASN A 130 -18.75 -3.25 7.31
C ASN A 130 -18.49 -3.19 8.84
N LYS A 131 -19.02 -4.18 9.56
CA LYS A 131 -19.06 -4.17 11.04
C LYS A 131 -17.67 -4.16 11.66
N LYS A 132 -16.69 -4.83 11.04
CA LYS A 132 -15.32 -4.92 11.54
C LYS A 132 -14.60 -3.60 11.38
N LEU A 133 -14.70 -2.98 10.20
CA LEU A 133 -14.14 -1.65 9.94
C LEU A 133 -14.72 -0.61 10.90
N LEU A 134 -16.05 -0.56 11.02
CA LEU A 134 -16.73 0.38 11.91
C LEU A 134 -16.37 0.18 13.39
N ARG A 135 -16.03 -1.03 13.82
CA ARG A 135 -15.55 -1.30 15.18
C ARG A 135 -14.13 -0.76 15.41
N LEU A 136 -13.28 -0.76 14.38
CA LEU A 136 -11.90 -0.27 14.47
C LEU A 136 -11.80 1.25 14.44
N LEU A 137 -12.74 1.92 13.75
CA LEU A 137 -12.85 3.37 13.64
C LEU A 137 -13.46 4.05 14.89
N LYS A 138 -13.97 3.28 15.85
CA LYS A 138 -14.40 3.75 17.17
C LYS A 138 -13.24 3.68 18.18
#